data_AF-A0A379MR69-F1
#
_entry.id   AF-A0A379MR69-F1
#
_cell.length_a   1.000
_cell.length_b   1.000
_cell.length_c   1.000
_cell.angle_alpha   90.00
_cell.angle_beta   90.00
_cell.angle_gamma   90.00
#
_symmetry.space_group_name_H-M   'P 1'
#
loop_
_entity.id
_entity.type
_entity.pdbx_description
1 polymer ?
#
loop_
_entity_poly.entity_id
_entity_poly.type
_entity_poly.pdbx_seq_one_letter_code
_entity_poly.pdbx_strand_id
1 'polypeptide(L)'
;MAQLNSLIGSVLRDIIRAQHEANLYSLSLREAYGAQGEARDFRVPGALLGELELSLQYAVRSTDVRHEEAETDYPALRRFFGELAQQLARTALTGVATTASSADAEDPEGLNLLLGQERDLERGFGPFLGRKIGEGLNARATELLRADGSLDTDLLVENVMKTVDTHLLRNPDLERLFAQEDGNGELRQKARTNLLTIMTVLVAKRVKDYNFVRRKVFSTQEIIVTADELKKVPAAAIQTLRIRVSPNGYLPDEPVVDPEIPE
;
A
#
# COMPACT_ATOMS: atom_id res chain seq x y z
N MET A 1 18.11 12.87 0.58
CA MET A 1 17.59 13.74 -0.50
C MET A 1 16.39 14.61 -0.12
N ALA A 2 15.61 14.27 0.92
CA ALA A 2 14.40 15.02 1.30
C ALA A 2 14.64 16.49 1.72
N GLN A 3 15.80 16.81 2.30
CA GLN A 3 16.06 18.15 2.84
C GLN A 3 16.29 19.21 1.75
N LEU A 4 17.05 18.89 0.69
CA LEU A 4 17.30 19.84 -0.41
C LEU A 4 16.04 20.12 -1.22
N ASN A 5 15.28 19.08 -1.58
CA ASN A 5 14.02 19.23 -2.30
C ASN A 5 12.97 19.99 -1.46
N SER A 6 12.95 19.77 -0.14
CA SER A 6 12.09 20.51 0.77
C SER A 6 12.46 22.00 0.84
N LEU A 7 13.76 22.30 0.95
CA LEU A 7 14.28 23.67 0.96
C LEU A 7 13.97 24.42 -0.34
N ILE A 8 14.27 23.82 -1.50
CA ILE A 8 13.96 24.40 -2.81
C ILE A 8 12.44 24.62 -2.94
N GLY A 9 11.64 23.63 -2.53
CA GLY A 9 10.18 23.73 -2.54
C GLY A 9 9.65 24.85 -1.64
N SER A 10 10.27 25.08 -0.48
CA SER A 10 9.88 26.17 0.43
C SER A 10 10.17 27.54 -0.18
N VAL A 11 11.37 27.74 -0.71
CA VAL A 11 11.78 29.01 -1.32
C VAL A 11 10.89 29.36 -2.52
N LEU A 12 10.57 28.39 -3.37
CA LEU A 12 9.67 28.61 -4.50
C LEU A 12 8.26 28.99 -4.06
N ARG A 13 7.72 28.37 -3.00
CA ARG A 13 6.39 28.70 -2.46
C ARG A 13 6.34 30.12 -1.88
N ASP A 14 7.35 30.51 -1.13
CA ASP A 14 7.40 31.85 -0.51
C ASP A 14 7.46 32.96 -1.57
N ILE A 15 8.18 32.71 -2.68
CA ILE A 15 8.30 33.66 -3.79
C ILE A 15 7.00 33.80 -4.58
N ILE A 16 6.29 32.69 -4.85
CA ILE A 16 4.96 32.73 -5.48
C ILE A 16 3.98 33.51 -4.59
N ARG A 17 4.05 33.30 -3.28
CA ARG A 17 3.22 34.03 -2.31
C ARG A 17 3.52 35.53 -2.33
N ALA A 18 4.78 35.93 -2.35
CA ALA A 18 5.17 37.33 -2.44
C ALA A 18 4.68 37.99 -3.75
N GLN A 19 4.74 37.28 -4.88
CA GLN A 19 4.18 37.77 -6.15
C GLN A 19 2.64 37.92 -6.07
N HIS A 20 1.95 36.96 -5.47
CA HIS A 20 0.51 37.03 -5.25
C HIS A 20 0.13 38.23 -4.38
N GLU A 21 0.83 38.46 -3.28
CA GLU A 21 0.61 39.61 -2.39
C GLU A 21 0.88 40.95 -3.11
N ALA A 22 1.92 41.04 -3.94
CA ALA A 22 2.19 42.22 -4.76
C ALA A 22 1.07 42.49 -5.79
N ASN A 23 0.52 41.44 -6.41
CA ASN A 23 -0.60 41.58 -7.34
C ASN A 23 -1.91 41.97 -6.64
N LEU A 24 -2.19 41.45 -5.44
CA LEU A 24 -3.31 41.88 -4.61
C LEU A 24 -3.18 43.35 -4.20
N TYR A 25 -1.97 43.80 -3.86
CA TYR A 25 -1.72 45.21 -3.57
C TYR A 25 -2.00 46.10 -4.79
N SER A 26 -1.52 45.72 -5.98
CA SER A 26 -1.85 46.41 -7.24
C SER A 26 -3.35 46.46 -7.54
N LEU A 27 -4.09 45.39 -7.24
CA LEU A 27 -5.57 45.36 -7.36
C LEU A 27 -6.23 46.30 -6.35
N SER A 28 -5.78 46.32 -5.10
CA SER A 28 -6.31 47.23 -4.07
C SER A 28 -6.07 48.70 -4.42
N LEU A 29 -4.93 49.02 -5.04
CA LEU A 29 -4.65 50.36 -5.56
C LEU A 29 -5.63 50.73 -6.67
N ARG A 30 -5.95 49.80 -7.57
CA ARG A 30 -6.97 50.01 -8.61
C ARG A 30 -8.32 50.38 -8.02
N GLU A 31 -8.76 49.70 -6.97
CA GLU A 31 -10.03 49.99 -6.29
C GLU A 31 -9.99 51.36 -5.60
N ALA A 32 -8.90 51.68 -4.90
CA ALA A 32 -8.71 52.97 -4.24
C ALA A 32 -8.69 54.16 -5.23
N TYR A 33 -7.99 54.01 -6.36
CA TYR A 33 -7.97 55.03 -7.42
C TYR A 33 -9.30 55.09 -8.20
N GLY A 34 -9.97 53.94 -8.40
CA GLY A 34 -11.27 53.86 -9.07
C GLY A 34 -12.41 54.52 -8.28
N ALA A 35 -12.31 54.57 -6.95
CA ALA A 35 -13.29 55.24 -6.08
C ALA A 35 -13.26 56.78 -6.20
N GLN A 36 -12.18 57.38 -6.74
CA GLN A 36 -12.01 58.85 -6.84
C GLN A 36 -12.19 59.43 -8.26
N GLY A 37 -12.50 58.60 -9.27
CA GLY A 37 -12.79 59.05 -10.64
C GLY A 37 -11.60 59.07 -11.61
N GLU A 38 -11.92 59.02 -12.92
CA GLU A 38 -11.05 58.98 -14.13
C GLU A 38 -10.03 57.82 -14.23
N ALA A 39 -9.61 57.19 -13.12
CA ALA A 39 -8.66 56.07 -13.13
C ALA A 39 -9.34 54.68 -13.15
N ARG A 40 -10.65 54.60 -13.38
CA ARG A 40 -11.42 53.35 -13.37
C ARG A 40 -10.93 52.34 -14.44
N ASP A 41 -10.40 52.86 -15.54
CA ASP A 41 -9.85 52.08 -16.65
C ASP A 41 -8.30 51.97 -16.62
N PHE A 42 -7.66 52.44 -15.55
CA PHE A 42 -6.20 52.39 -15.41
C PHE A 42 -5.74 50.94 -15.21
N ARG A 43 -5.03 50.40 -16.20
CA ARG A 43 -4.44 49.05 -16.13
C ARG A 43 -3.19 49.10 -15.25
N VAL A 44 -3.33 48.72 -13.99
CA VAL A 44 -2.19 48.61 -13.07
C VAL A 44 -1.28 47.47 -13.54
N PRO A 45 0.05 47.69 -13.68
CA PRO A 45 0.97 46.63 -14.06
C PRO A 45 1.00 45.52 -12.99
N GLY A 46 0.84 44.27 -13.43
CA GLY A 46 1.04 43.09 -12.59
C GLY A 46 2.52 42.75 -12.48
N ALA A 47 2.94 42.28 -11.32
CA ALA A 47 4.26 41.69 -11.15
C ALA A 47 4.24 40.25 -11.69
N LEU A 48 5.08 39.98 -12.68
CA LEU A 48 5.33 38.63 -13.22
C LEU A 48 6.76 38.23 -12.92
N LEU A 49 6.95 37.07 -12.29
CA LEU A 49 8.26 36.44 -12.16
C LEU A 49 8.72 35.99 -13.57
N GLY A 50 9.63 36.74 -14.17
CA GLY A 50 10.17 36.41 -15.49
C GLY A 50 11.20 35.29 -15.44
N GLU A 51 12.25 35.47 -14.62
CA GLU A 51 13.29 34.47 -14.43
C GLU A 51 13.82 34.53 -12.99
N LEU A 52 14.14 33.37 -12.45
CA LEU A 52 14.69 33.21 -11.11
C LEU A 52 15.95 32.35 -11.20
N GLU A 53 17.09 32.91 -10.77
CA GLU A 53 18.35 32.18 -10.66
C GLU A 53 18.70 31.97 -9.19
N LEU A 54 18.73 30.72 -8.76
CA LEU A 54 19.17 30.28 -7.44
C LEU A 54 20.57 29.70 -7.54
N SER A 55 21.54 30.29 -6.85
CA SER A 55 22.88 29.72 -6.69
C SER A 55 23.03 29.12 -5.30
N LEU A 56 23.19 27.81 -5.21
CA LEU A 56 23.40 27.09 -3.96
C LEU A 56 24.83 26.55 -3.90
N GLN A 57 25.57 26.96 -2.89
CA GLN A 57 26.88 26.38 -2.58
C GLN A 57 26.70 25.15 -1.71
N TYR A 58 27.38 24.06 -2.05
CA TYR A 58 27.35 22.83 -1.28
C TYR A 58 28.71 22.13 -1.30
N ALA A 59 28.96 21.28 -0.29
CA ALA A 59 30.13 20.42 -0.24
C ALA A 59 29.72 18.99 0.09
N VAL A 60 30.42 18.00 -0.48
CA VAL A 60 30.19 16.58 -0.16
C VAL A 60 31.14 16.20 0.98
N ARG A 61 30.56 15.80 2.12
CA ARG A 61 31.33 15.43 3.32
C ARG A 61 31.77 13.97 3.30
N SER A 62 30.88 13.09 2.85
CA SER A 62 31.13 11.65 2.77
C SER A 62 30.30 11.03 1.65
N THR A 63 30.92 10.12 0.90
CA THR A 63 30.28 9.29 -0.13
C THR A 63 29.95 7.87 0.36
N ASP A 64 30.33 7.54 1.60
CA ASP A 64 30.27 6.18 2.16
C ASP A 64 29.04 5.93 3.01
N VAL A 65 28.04 6.81 2.97
CA VAL A 65 26.79 6.61 3.72
C VAL A 65 25.93 5.58 2.98
N ARG A 66 26.12 4.31 3.35
CA ARG A 66 25.27 3.19 2.94
C ARG A 66 24.01 3.21 3.80
N HIS A 67 22.88 3.59 3.21
CA HIS A 67 21.59 3.36 3.83
C HIS A 67 21.10 1.96 3.44
N GLU A 68 20.90 1.12 4.45
CA GLU A 68 20.14 -0.13 4.30
C GLU A 68 18.67 0.18 4.53
N GLU A 69 17.87 0.15 3.46
CA GLU A 69 16.42 0.15 3.59
C GLU A 69 15.92 -1.29 3.43
N ALA A 70 15.19 -1.76 4.44
CA ALA A 70 14.44 -2.99 4.36
C ALA A 70 13.15 -2.71 3.58
N GLU A 71 13.11 -3.13 2.33
CA GLU A 71 11.93 -3.01 1.46
C GLU A 71 11.18 -4.34 1.44
N THR A 72 9.92 -4.33 1.86
CA THR A 72 9.05 -5.51 1.76
C THR A 72 8.54 -5.68 0.33
N ASP A 73 8.81 -6.84 -0.27
CA ASP A 73 8.28 -7.23 -1.58
C ASP A 73 6.82 -7.71 -1.46
N TYR A 74 5.91 -6.74 -1.28
CA TYR A 74 4.47 -6.98 -1.25
C TYR A 74 3.94 -7.70 -2.51
N PRO A 75 4.42 -7.40 -3.75
CA PRO A 75 4.05 -8.17 -4.93
C PRO A 75 4.39 -9.66 -4.82
N ALA A 76 5.59 -10.02 -4.37
CA ALA A 76 5.96 -11.41 -4.16
C ALA A 76 5.13 -12.08 -3.05
N LEU A 77 4.87 -11.35 -1.96
CA LEU A 77 4.02 -11.81 -0.86
C LEU A 77 2.59 -12.13 -1.33
N ARG A 78 1.97 -11.25 -2.11
CA ARG A 78 0.62 -11.45 -2.65
C ARG A 78 0.54 -12.66 -3.59
N ARG A 79 1.56 -12.86 -4.42
CA ARG A 79 1.65 -14.05 -5.30
C ARG A 79 1.75 -15.33 -4.47
N PHE A 80 2.63 -15.34 -3.47
CA PHE A 80 2.77 -16.46 -2.54
C PHE A 80 1.47 -16.79 -1.81
N PHE A 81 0.76 -15.79 -1.28
CA PHE A 81 -0.54 -16.02 -0.64
C PHE A 81 -1.58 -16.58 -1.61
N GLY A 82 -1.60 -16.12 -2.87
CA GLY A 82 -2.47 -16.69 -3.89
C GLY A 82 -2.20 -18.19 -4.13
N GLU A 83 -0.94 -18.56 -4.30
CA GLU A 83 -0.54 -19.96 -4.51
C GLU A 83 -0.80 -20.84 -3.28
N LEU A 84 -0.45 -20.34 -2.09
CA LEU A 84 -0.66 -21.03 -0.82
C LEU A 84 -2.16 -21.25 -0.57
N ALA A 85 -3.00 -20.24 -0.82
CA ALA A 85 -4.44 -20.33 -0.61
C ALA A 85 -5.10 -21.39 -1.50
N GLN A 86 -4.67 -21.52 -2.77
CA GLN A 86 -5.17 -22.56 -3.67
C GLN A 86 -4.76 -23.96 -3.21
N GLN A 87 -3.53 -24.12 -2.72
CA GLN A 87 -3.07 -25.40 -2.18
C GLN A 87 -3.84 -25.78 -0.91
N LEU A 88 -4.00 -24.84 0.02
CA LEU A 88 -4.74 -25.04 1.26
C LEU A 88 -6.21 -25.38 1.01
N ALA A 89 -6.87 -24.72 0.04
CA ALA A 89 -8.24 -25.03 -0.33
C ALA A 89 -8.39 -26.46 -0.84
N ARG A 90 -7.49 -26.92 -1.71
CA ARG A 90 -7.48 -28.32 -2.21
C ARG A 90 -7.29 -29.30 -1.07
N THR A 91 -6.30 -29.06 -0.21
CA THR A 91 -6.01 -29.91 0.95
C THR A 91 -7.17 -29.94 1.95
N ALA A 92 -7.88 -28.83 2.14
CA ALA A 92 -9.07 -28.79 2.98
C ALA A 92 -10.18 -29.69 2.46
N LEU A 93 -10.46 -29.62 1.15
CA LEU A 93 -11.49 -30.46 0.52
C LEU A 93 -11.14 -31.94 0.61
N THR A 94 -9.90 -32.32 0.27
CA THR A 94 -9.45 -33.71 0.39
C THR A 94 -9.44 -34.19 1.85
N GLY A 95 -9.08 -33.32 2.80
CA GLY A 95 -9.08 -33.65 4.23
C GLY A 95 -10.48 -33.91 4.79
N VAL A 96 -11.48 -33.12 4.38
CA VAL A 96 -12.88 -33.36 4.77
C VAL A 96 -13.43 -34.61 4.10
N ALA A 97 -13.14 -34.81 2.81
CA ALA A 97 -13.55 -36.00 2.06
C ALA A 97 -13.05 -37.30 2.70
N THR A 98 -11.75 -37.37 2.98
CA THR A 98 -11.13 -38.54 3.61
C THR A 98 -11.68 -38.80 5.01
N THR A 99 -11.92 -37.74 5.80
CA THR A 99 -12.49 -37.89 7.14
C THR A 99 -13.91 -38.44 7.09
N ALA A 100 -14.75 -37.96 6.17
CA ALA A 100 -16.12 -38.45 6.02
C ALA A 100 -16.19 -39.89 5.48
N SER A 101 -15.34 -40.25 4.51
CA SER A 101 -15.25 -41.62 4.02
C SER A 101 -14.73 -42.61 5.08
N SER A 102 -13.87 -42.16 5.99
CA SER A 102 -13.32 -43.01 7.06
C SER A 102 -14.28 -43.26 8.22
N ALA A 103 -15.39 -42.52 8.28
CA ALA A 103 -16.26 -42.49 9.45
C ALA A 103 -17.64 -43.14 9.22
N ASP A 104 -17.83 -43.90 8.14
CA ASP A 104 -19.11 -44.52 7.74
C ASP A 104 -20.30 -43.54 7.88
N ALA A 105 -20.11 -42.31 7.40
CA ALA A 105 -21.17 -41.30 7.45
C ALA A 105 -22.39 -41.78 6.64
N GLU A 106 -23.61 -41.59 7.18
CA GLU A 106 -24.88 -42.02 6.59
C GLU A 106 -25.22 -41.32 5.28
N ASP A 107 -24.60 -40.17 5.02
CA ASP A 107 -24.79 -39.38 3.80
C ASP A 107 -23.45 -39.08 3.09
N PRO A 108 -22.73 -40.12 2.61
CA PRO A 108 -21.57 -39.90 1.76
C PRO A 108 -22.00 -39.30 0.42
N GLU A 109 -23.28 -39.44 0.05
CA GLU A 109 -23.91 -38.80 -1.11
C GLU A 109 -24.06 -37.29 -0.94
N GLY A 110 -24.25 -36.74 0.26
CA GLY A 110 -24.24 -35.29 0.53
C GLY A 110 -22.86 -34.67 0.37
N LEU A 111 -21.82 -35.39 0.81
CA LEU A 111 -20.43 -35.03 0.51
C LEU A 111 -20.13 -35.21 -0.97
N ASN A 112 -20.62 -36.28 -1.60
CA ASN A 112 -20.56 -36.49 -3.04
C ASN A 112 -21.58 -35.66 -3.83
N LEU A 113 -22.46 -34.88 -3.22
CA LEU A 113 -23.29 -33.88 -3.90
C LEU A 113 -22.48 -32.57 -3.96
N LEU A 114 -21.75 -32.30 -2.89
CA LEU A 114 -20.77 -31.22 -2.77
C LEU A 114 -19.37 -31.53 -3.32
N LEU A 115 -19.06 -32.80 -3.63
CA LEU A 115 -17.85 -33.28 -4.29
C LEU A 115 -18.15 -33.85 -5.68
N GLY A 116 -19.29 -34.50 -5.88
CA GLY A 116 -19.71 -35.23 -7.08
C GLY A 116 -20.68 -34.48 -8.00
N GLN A 117 -20.85 -33.17 -7.84
CA GLN A 117 -20.84 -32.28 -9.00
C GLN A 117 -19.41 -32.22 -9.60
N GLU A 118 -18.86 -33.41 -9.89
CA GLU A 118 -17.45 -33.77 -10.04
C GLU A 118 -16.73 -33.04 -11.19
N ARG A 119 -17.47 -32.31 -12.03
CA ARG A 119 -16.94 -31.51 -13.15
C ARG A 119 -16.97 -29.99 -12.91
N ASP A 120 -17.75 -29.52 -11.93
CA ASP A 120 -17.90 -28.08 -11.64
C ASP A 120 -17.17 -27.65 -10.35
N LEU A 121 -16.74 -28.59 -9.49
CA LEU A 121 -16.12 -28.29 -8.19
C LEU A 121 -14.60 -28.06 -8.21
N GLU A 122 -13.83 -28.81 -9.01
CA GLU A 122 -12.43 -28.44 -9.30
C GLU A 122 -12.35 -27.13 -10.09
N ARG A 123 -13.40 -26.80 -10.85
CA ARG A 123 -13.53 -25.54 -11.61
C ARG A 123 -14.10 -24.38 -10.78
N GLY A 124 -14.87 -24.64 -9.71
CA GLY A 124 -15.68 -23.63 -9.02
C GLY A 124 -15.37 -23.44 -7.53
N PHE A 125 -15.58 -24.46 -6.71
CA PHE A 125 -15.54 -24.34 -5.25
C PHE A 125 -14.13 -24.34 -4.65
N GLY A 126 -13.21 -25.15 -5.19
CA GLY A 126 -11.79 -25.07 -4.83
C GLY A 126 -11.22 -23.66 -5.09
N PRO A 127 -11.43 -23.09 -6.29
CA PRO A 127 -11.09 -21.70 -6.58
C PRO A 127 -11.84 -20.66 -5.74
N PHE A 128 -13.09 -20.90 -5.33
CA PHE A 128 -13.85 -20.01 -4.43
C PHE A 128 -13.23 -20.00 -3.02
N LEU A 129 -13.00 -21.18 -2.44
CA LEU A 129 -12.38 -21.30 -1.12
C LEU A 129 -10.95 -20.74 -1.13
N GLY A 130 -10.19 -21.03 -2.19
CA GLY A 130 -8.86 -20.44 -2.40
C GLY A 130 -8.89 -18.91 -2.53
N ARG A 131 -9.91 -18.35 -3.20
CA ARG A 131 -10.12 -16.88 -3.23
C ARG A 131 -10.42 -16.33 -1.84
N LYS A 132 -11.31 -16.96 -1.06
CA LYS A 132 -11.66 -16.52 0.30
C LYS A 132 -10.48 -16.61 1.26
N ILE A 133 -9.70 -17.69 1.21
CA ILE A 133 -8.47 -17.81 1.98
C ILE A 133 -7.48 -16.72 1.54
N GLY A 134 -7.28 -16.52 0.25
CA GLY A 134 -6.41 -15.48 -0.28
C GLY A 134 -6.82 -14.06 0.14
N GLU A 135 -8.11 -13.74 0.09
CA GLU A 135 -8.66 -12.47 0.59
C GLU A 135 -8.36 -12.27 2.08
N GLY A 136 -8.58 -13.30 2.91
CA GLY A 136 -8.29 -13.27 4.34
C GLY A 136 -6.80 -13.10 4.67
N LEU A 137 -5.92 -13.75 3.90
CA LEU A 137 -4.47 -13.61 4.05
C LEU A 137 -3.98 -12.21 3.62
N ASN A 138 -4.50 -11.70 2.49
CA ASN A 138 -4.12 -10.38 1.99
C ASN A 138 -4.62 -9.25 2.88
N ALA A 139 -5.81 -9.37 3.48
CA ALA A 139 -6.36 -8.38 4.41
C ALA A 139 -5.48 -8.20 5.66
N ARG A 140 -4.80 -9.28 6.09
CA ARG A 140 -3.94 -9.29 7.28
C ARG A 140 -2.45 -9.40 6.94
N ALA A 141 -2.06 -9.07 5.71
CA ALA A 141 -0.69 -9.26 5.22
C ALA A 141 0.37 -8.57 6.09
N THR A 142 0.06 -7.39 6.64
CA THR A 142 0.94 -6.62 7.52
C THR A 142 1.09 -7.23 8.91
N GLU A 143 0.08 -7.97 9.39
CA GLU A 143 0.12 -8.65 10.68
C GLU A 143 0.82 -10.01 10.58
N LEU A 144 0.68 -10.68 9.43
CA LEU A 144 1.30 -11.96 9.16
C LEU A 144 2.81 -11.85 8.88
N LEU A 145 3.27 -10.67 8.48
CA LEU A 145 4.68 -10.41 8.19
C LEU A 145 5.43 -9.94 9.43
N ARG A 146 6.49 -10.67 9.81
CA ARG A 146 7.39 -10.28 10.88
C ARG A 146 8.43 -9.26 10.38
N ALA A 147 9.04 -8.53 11.31
CA ALA A 147 10.04 -7.50 11.00
C ALA A 147 11.30 -8.05 10.28
N ASP A 148 11.57 -9.35 10.40
CA ASP A 148 12.66 -10.05 9.71
C ASP A 148 12.30 -10.51 8.28
N GLY A 149 11.05 -10.28 7.85
CA GLY A 149 10.53 -10.69 6.56
C GLY A 149 10.02 -12.13 6.49
N SER A 150 10.02 -12.85 7.62
CA SER A 150 9.39 -14.16 7.75
C SER A 150 7.89 -14.03 7.99
N LEU A 151 7.14 -15.11 7.77
CA LEU A 151 5.71 -15.15 8.05
C LEU A 151 5.42 -15.84 9.37
N ASP A 152 4.46 -15.30 10.11
CA ASP A 152 3.92 -15.94 11.30
C ASP A 152 3.07 -17.15 10.91
N THR A 153 3.63 -18.35 11.11
CA THR A 153 2.98 -19.62 10.75
C THR A 153 1.74 -19.89 11.57
N ASP A 154 1.72 -19.49 12.84
CA ASP A 154 0.61 -19.79 13.75
C ASP A 154 -0.58 -18.90 13.41
N LEU A 155 -0.32 -17.60 13.20
CA LEU A 155 -1.35 -16.65 12.78
C LEU A 155 -1.88 -16.95 11.37
N LEU A 156 -1.02 -17.46 10.47
CA LEU A 156 -1.41 -17.96 9.15
C LEU A 156 -2.40 -19.11 9.27
N VAL A 157 -2.06 -20.15 10.04
CA VAL A 157 -2.91 -21.33 10.22
C VAL A 157 -4.23 -20.94 10.89
N GLU A 158 -4.20 -20.08 11.90
CA GLU A 158 -5.41 -19.59 12.57
C GLU A 158 -6.36 -18.90 11.58
N ASN A 159 -5.82 -18.02 10.72
CA ASN A 159 -6.62 -17.30 9.72
C ASN A 159 -7.24 -18.26 8.70
N VAL A 160 -6.44 -19.20 8.17
CA VAL A 160 -6.90 -20.23 7.24
C VAL A 160 -7.99 -21.10 7.87
N MET A 161 -7.79 -21.55 9.10
CA MET A 161 -8.77 -22.38 9.82
C MET A 161 -10.06 -21.63 10.09
N LYS A 162 -10.03 -20.33 10.40
CA LYS A 162 -11.25 -19.51 10.53
C LYS A 162 -12.03 -19.44 9.22
N THR A 163 -11.34 -19.25 8.09
CA THR A 163 -11.98 -19.21 6.77
C THR A 163 -12.58 -20.58 6.42
N VAL A 164 -11.85 -21.67 6.68
CA VAL A 164 -12.31 -23.04 6.39
C VAL A 164 -13.46 -23.45 7.32
N ASP A 165 -13.40 -23.12 8.61
CA ASP A 165 -14.51 -23.34 9.55
C ASP A 165 -15.79 -22.66 9.05
N THR A 166 -15.67 -21.41 8.58
CA THR A 166 -16.82 -20.59 8.16
C THR A 166 -17.40 -21.04 6.82
N HIS A 167 -16.56 -21.28 5.83
CA HIS A 167 -16.99 -21.51 4.44
C HIS A 167 -17.09 -22.98 4.04
N LEU A 168 -16.49 -23.90 4.82
CA LEU A 168 -16.53 -25.33 4.56
C LEU A 168 -17.26 -26.06 5.70
N LEU A 169 -16.73 -26.07 6.92
CA LEU A 169 -17.26 -26.93 8.00
C LEU A 169 -18.64 -26.51 8.54
N ARG A 170 -18.99 -25.22 8.41
CA ARG A 170 -20.31 -24.65 8.76
C ARG A 170 -21.14 -24.29 7.53
N ASN A 171 -20.83 -24.85 6.37
CA ASN A 171 -21.65 -24.64 5.19
C ASN A 171 -23.03 -25.30 5.42
N PRO A 172 -24.15 -24.57 5.24
CA PRO A 172 -25.51 -25.13 5.39
C PRO A 172 -25.73 -26.37 4.53
N ASP A 173 -25.12 -26.44 3.36
CA ASP A 173 -25.24 -27.59 2.45
C ASP A 173 -24.54 -28.84 3.00
N LEU A 174 -23.55 -28.67 3.88
CA LEU A 174 -22.84 -29.74 4.59
C LEU A 174 -23.44 -30.08 5.94
N GLU A 175 -24.49 -29.39 6.40
CA GLU A 175 -25.03 -29.65 7.73
C GLU A 175 -25.53 -31.08 7.86
N ARG A 176 -26.15 -31.64 6.82
CA ARG A 176 -26.64 -33.04 6.81
C ARG A 176 -25.52 -34.05 7.03
N LEU A 177 -24.34 -33.80 6.45
CA LEU A 177 -23.16 -34.63 6.64
C LEU A 177 -22.68 -34.65 8.10
N PHE A 178 -22.76 -33.50 8.75
CA PHE A 178 -22.30 -33.33 10.13
C PHE A 178 -23.42 -33.54 11.16
N ALA A 179 -24.65 -33.85 10.73
CA ALA A 179 -25.86 -33.93 11.55
C ALA A 179 -26.32 -35.36 11.88
N GLN A 180 -25.45 -36.37 11.76
CA GLN A 180 -25.78 -37.74 12.21
C GLN A 180 -26.17 -37.80 13.70
N GLU A 181 -26.89 -38.87 14.06
CA GLU A 181 -27.69 -39.13 15.29
C GLU A 181 -27.09 -38.75 16.66
N ASP A 182 -25.81 -38.38 16.77
CA ASP A 182 -25.13 -38.09 18.04
C ASP A 182 -25.25 -36.64 18.55
N GLY A 183 -25.90 -35.73 17.81
CA GLY A 183 -26.23 -34.37 18.29
C GLY A 183 -25.05 -33.45 18.72
N ASN A 184 -23.81 -33.94 18.72
CA ASN A 184 -22.64 -33.30 19.32
C ASN A 184 -21.55 -32.86 18.34
N GLY A 185 -21.70 -33.11 17.04
CA GLY A 185 -20.75 -32.62 16.03
C GLY A 185 -19.36 -33.25 16.12
N GLU A 186 -19.25 -34.49 16.61
CA GLU A 186 -17.95 -35.18 16.74
C GLU A 186 -17.21 -35.33 15.41
N LEU A 187 -17.92 -35.63 14.32
CA LEU A 187 -17.33 -35.70 12.97
C LEU A 187 -16.78 -34.36 12.51
N ARG A 188 -17.50 -33.27 12.79
CA ARG A 188 -17.04 -31.91 12.49
C ARG A 188 -15.78 -31.58 13.29
N GLN A 189 -15.75 -31.96 14.56
CA GLN A 189 -14.58 -31.74 15.41
C GLN A 189 -13.38 -32.61 14.98
N LYS A 190 -13.60 -33.88 14.63
CA LYS A 190 -12.56 -34.77 14.07
C LYS A 190 -12.00 -34.20 12.76
N ALA A 191 -12.86 -33.77 11.84
CA ALA A 191 -12.45 -33.11 10.59
C ALA A 191 -11.63 -31.84 10.88
N ARG A 192 -12.08 -31.00 11.82
CA ARG A 192 -11.38 -29.78 12.22
C ARG A 192 -9.98 -30.07 12.79
N THR A 193 -9.85 -31.04 13.68
CA THR A 193 -8.56 -31.44 14.28
C THR A 193 -7.61 -32.04 13.25
N ASN A 194 -8.14 -32.86 12.33
CA ASN A 194 -7.37 -33.42 11.23
C ASN A 194 -6.86 -32.31 10.29
N LEU A 195 -7.75 -31.40 9.86
CA LEU A 195 -7.40 -30.27 9.02
C LEU A 195 -6.37 -29.35 9.67
N LEU A 196 -6.52 -29.04 10.95
CA LEU A 196 -5.54 -28.23 11.70
C LEU A 196 -4.16 -28.88 11.61
N THR A 197 -4.06 -30.19 11.85
CA THR A 197 -2.79 -30.93 11.79
C THR A 197 -2.17 -30.89 10.39
N ILE A 198 -2.96 -31.17 9.36
CA ILE A 198 -2.50 -31.18 7.97
C ILE A 198 -2.07 -29.77 7.52
N MET A 199 -2.85 -28.73 7.85
CA MET A 199 -2.58 -27.35 7.48
C MET A 199 -1.34 -26.80 8.16
N THR A 200 -1.14 -27.08 9.46
CA THR A 200 0.08 -26.67 10.18
C THR A 200 1.33 -27.23 9.51
N VAL A 201 1.31 -28.52 9.15
CA VAL A 201 2.44 -29.16 8.47
C VAL A 201 2.68 -28.54 7.08
N LEU A 202 1.62 -28.30 6.31
CA LEU A 202 1.72 -27.72 4.97
C LEU A 202 2.24 -26.29 5.01
N VAL A 203 1.70 -25.44 5.87
CA VAL A 203 2.12 -24.04 6.02
C VAL A 203 3.57 -23.96 6.48
N ALA A 204 3.96 -24.72 7.51
CA ALA A 204 5.34 -24.74 7.99
C ALA A 204 6.33 -25.15 6.89
N LYS A 205 5.98 -26.16 6.09
CA LYS A 205 6.80 -26.60 4.96
C LYS A 205 6.91 -25.53 3.86
N ARG A 206 5.82 -24.81 3.56
CA ARG A 206 5.78 -23.82 2.48
C ARG A 206 6.41 -22.49 2.83
N VAL A 207 6.35 -22.06 4.09
CA VAL A 207 6.90 -20.78 4.54
C VAL A 207 8.42 -20.81 4.73
N LYS A 208 9.00 -21.98 5.05
CA LYS A 208 10.41 -22.12 5.45
C LYS A 208 11.43 -21.50 4.50
N ASP A 209 11.17 -21.55 3.19
CA ASP A 209 12.11 -21.11 2.16
C ASP A 209 11.87 -19.67 1.68
N TYR A 210 10.91 -18.95 2.27
CA TYR A 210 10.52 -17.62 1.83
C TYR A 210 10.89 -16.52 2.83
N ASN A 211 11.51 -15.46 2.32
CA ASN A 211 11.68 -14.18 3.01
C ASN A 211 11.25 -13.05 2.07
N PHE A 212 10.35 -12.19 2.53
CA PHE A 212 9.74 -11.12 1.72
C PHE A 212 10.39 -9.76 1.96
N VAL A 213 11.46 -9.67 2.75
CA VAL A 213 12.22 -8.44 2.95
C VAL A 213 13.48 -8.49 2.10
N ARG A 214 13.64 -7.49 1.23
CA ARG A 214 14.89 -7.25 0.51
C ARG A 214 15.60 -6.08 1.15
N ARG A 215 16.87 -6.28 1.49
CA ARG A 215 17.74 -5.18 1.91
C ARG A 215 18.30 -4.50 0.67
N LYS A 216 17.88 -3.27 0.43
CA LYS A 216 18.40 -2.47 -0.67
C LYS A 216 19.42 -1.50 -0.09
N VAL A 217 20.66 -1.63 -0.56
CA VAL A 217 21.75 -0.74 -0.18
C VAL A 217 21.78 0.39 -1.20
N PHE A 218 21.52 1.61 -0.75
CA PHE A 218 21.73 2.80 -1.56
C PHE A 218 22.96 3.55 -1.07
N SER A 219 23.84 3.91 -2.01
CA SER A 219 24.91 4.86 -1.74
C SER A 219 24.30 6.26 -1.67
N THR A 220 24.30 6.85 -0.49
CA THR A 220 23.90 8.23 -0.28
C THR A 220 25.13 9.10 -0.01
N GLN A 221 25.07 10.35 -0.44
CA GLN A 221 26.11 11.33 -0.18
C GLN A 221 25.62 12.28 0.91
N GLU A 222 26.46 12.52 1.91
CA GLU A 222 26.23 13.54 2.93
C GLU A 222 26.62 14.91 2.35
N ILE A 223 25.64 15.80 2.20
CA ILE A 223 25.82 17.12 1.58
C ILE A 223 25.70 18.20 2.66
N ILE A 224 26.74 19.03 2.76
CA ILE A 224 26.76 20.24 3.58
C ILE A 224 26.25 21.40 2.73
N VAL A 225 25.29 22.15 3.25
CA VAL A 225 24.69 23.30 2.57
C VAL A 225 24.73 24.58 3.44
N THR A 226 24.98 24.44 4.74
CA THR A 226 24.94 25.54 5.72
C THR A 226 26.20 26.41 5.62
N ALA A 227 26.03 27.74 5.57
CA ALA A 227 27.15 28.68 5.43
C ALA A 227 28.25 28.52 6.49
N ASP A 228 27.89 28.28 7.76
CA ASP A 228 28.85 28.13 8.85
C ASP A 228 29.63 26.82 8.81
N GLU A 229 29.06 25.78 8.20
CA GLU A 229 29.75 24.52 7.97
C GLU A 229 30.60 24.58 6.70
N LEU A 230 30.12 25.23 5.65
CA LEU A 230 30.87 25.45 4.40
C LEU A 230 32.15 26.26 4.61
N LYS A 231 32.18 27.21 5.56
CA LYS A 231 33.40 27.96 5.95
C LYS A 231 34.53 27.04 6.45
N LYS A 232 34.19 25.87 6.99
CA LYS A 232 35.16 24.89 7.54
C LYS A 232 35.68 23.94 6.46
N VAL A 233 35.11 23.98 5.25
CA VAL A 233 35.48 23.13 4.13
C VAL A 233 36.46 23.88 3.20
N PRO A 234 37.50 23.22 2.66
CA PRO A 234 38.40 23.85 1.70
C PRO A 234 37.66 24.37 0.48
N ALA A 235 38.01 25.57 -0.01
CA ALA A 235 37.33 26.20 -1.14
C ALA A 235 37.31 25.34 -2.42
N ALA A 236 38.34 24.51 -2.62
CA ALA A 236 38.41 23.57 -3.75
C ALA A 236 37.34 22.45 -3.71
N ALA A 237 36.73 22.20 -2.55
CA ALA A 237 35.70 21.18 -2.35
C ALA A 237 34.27 21.75 -2.33
N ILE A 238 34.11 23.08 -2.44
CA ILE A 238 32.81 23.75 -2.52
C ILE A 238 32.36 23.79 -3.98
N GLN A 239 31.22 23.19 -4.26
CA GLN A 239 30.58 23.21 -5.57
C GLN A 239 29.39 24.18 -5.56
N THR A 240 29.05 24.72 -6.73
CA THR A 240 27.89 25.61 -6.87
C THR A 240 26.88 24.98 -7.82
N LEU A 241 25.67 24.74 -7.32
CA LEU A 241 24.52 24.37 -8.13
C LEU A 241 23.77 25.66 -8.52
N ARG A 242 23.69 25.94 -9.82
CA ARG A 242 22.86 27.04 -10.34
C ARG A 242 21.57 26.47 -10.91
N ILE A 243 20.46 26.94 -10.38
CA ILE A 243 19.11 26.57 -10.81
C ILE A 243 18.49 27.81 -11.43
N ARG A 244 18.22 27.77 -12.74
CA ARG A 244 17.46 28.81 -13.44
C ARG A 244 16.04 28.31 -13.65
N VAL A 245 15.08 29.06 -13.14
CA VAL A 245 13.65 28.80 -13.27
C VAL A 245 13.05 29.95 -14.06
N SER A 246 12.48 29.65 -15.22
CA SER A 246 11.71 30.61 -16.02
C SER A 246 10.26 30.16 -15.99
N PRO A 247 9.38 30.76 -15.16
CA PRO A 247 7.97 30.42 -15.11
C PRO A 247 7.25 31.01 -16.33
N ASN A 248 7.49 30.46 -17.52
CA ASN A 248 6.71 30.79 -18.69
C ASN A 248 5.38 30.03 -18.62
N GLY A 249 4.27 30.76 -18.45
CA GLY A 249 2.92 30.25 -18.74
C GLY A 249 1.94 30.13 -17.57
N TYR A 250 2.25 30.61 -16.36
CA TYR A 250 1.23 30.72 -15.32
C TYR A 250 0.43 32.02 -15.51
N LEU A 251 -0.53 32.01 -16.43
CA LEU A 251 -1.67 32.92 -16.33
C LEU A 251 -2.50 32.39 -15.14
N PRO A 252 -2.70 33.16 -14.06
CA PRO A 252 -3.71 32.79 -13.09
C PRO A 252 -5.02 32.65 -13.85
N ASP A 253 -5.68 31.50 -13.74
CA ASP A 253 -7.04 31.32 -14.26
C ASP A 253 -7.86 32.53 -13.83
N GLU A 254 -8.54 33.17 -14.79
CA GLU A 254 -9.41 34.30 -14.50
C GLU A 254 -10.30 33.95 -13.31
N PRO A 255 -10.45 34.84 -12.31
CA PRO A 255 -11.34 34.58 -11.20
C PRO A 255 -12.71 34.27 -11.78
N VAL A 256 -13.22 33.06 -11.51
CA VAL A 256 -14.59 32.69 -11.83
C VAL A 256 -15.47 33.69 -11.10
N VAL A 257 -15.99 34.66 -11.84
CA VAL A 257 -17.06 35.54 -11.38
C VAL A 257 -18.26 34.62 -11.21
N ASP A 258 -18.61 34.32 -9.97
CA ASP A 258 -19.87 33.65 -9.66
C ASP A 258 -20.99 34.44 -10.34
N PRO A 259 -21.79 33.82 -11.23
CA PRO A 259 -22.90 34.52 -11.87
C PRO A 259 -23.88 34.93 -10.77
N GLU A 260 -24.16 36.24 -10.74
CA GLU A 260 -25.12 36.88 -9.84
C GLU A 260 -26.37 36.01 -9.65
N ILE A 261 -26.65 35.65 -8.40
CA ILE A 261 -27.94 35.08 -8.00
C ILE A 261 -28.97 36.21 -8.15
N PRO A 262 -29.96 36.12 -9.05
CA PRO A 262 -31.00 37.12 -9.12
C PRO A 262 -31.91 37.01 -7.89
N GLU A 263 -32.28 38.16 -7.33
CA GLU A 263 -33.29 38.30 -6.25
C GLU A 263 -34.65 37.68 -6.61
#